data_AF-A0A6J4LE75-F1
#
_entry.id   AF-A0A6J4LE75-F1
#
_cell.length_a   1.000
_cell.length_b   1.000
_cell.length_c   1.000
_cell.angle_alpha   90.00
_cell.angle_beta   90.00
_cell.angle_gamma   90.00
#
_symmetry.space_group_name_H-M   'P 1'
#
loop_
_entity.id
_entity.type
_entity.pdbx_description
1 polymer ?
#
loop_
_entity_poly.entity_id
_entity_poly.type
_entity_poly.pdbx_seq_one_letter_code
_entity_poly.pdbx_strand_id
1 'polypeptide(L)'
;MPADDAPQVTDTPPVHDLPRSTPAEQGVASAGVGAFLDAVEAAPDLELHSLMVLRHGHVVAEGWWAPYGPDEAHLLYSLSKSFTATAAGLAAAEGLLSFDEPVVSYFPELADAAVDEGSRSMLVRHVAAMASGHVEDTLDRVVTLDPEEPVRAFLGLAPEQEPGSV
;
A
#
# COMPACT_ATOMS: atom_id res chain seq x y z
N MET A 1 27.32 -3.36 33.12
CA MET A 1 26.46 -3.30 31.92
C MET A 1 25.36 -4.34 32.09
N PRO A 2 24.10 -3.95 32.30
CA PRO A 2 23.01 -4.90 32.16
C PRO A 2 22.65 -5.01 30.66
N ALA A 3 22.38 -6.23 30.22
CA ALA A 3 21.93 -6.54 28.87
C ALA A 3 20.50 -6.01 28.67
N ASP A 4 20.28 -5.45 27.49
CA ASP A 4 19.01 -4.93 26.99
C ASP A 4 18.10 -6.13 26.67
N ASP A 5 17.04 -6.31 27.45
CA ASP A 5 16.07 -7.38 27.29
C ASP A 5 14.99 -6.87 26.33
N ALA A 6 15.23 -7.07 25.03
CA ALA A 6 14.28 -6.70 24.00
C ALA A 6 12.96 -7.47 24.21
N PRO A 7 11.80 -6.82 24.17
CA PRO A 7 10.52 -7.49 24.37
C PRO A 7 10.31 -8.54 23.28
N GLN A 8 10.16 -9.79 23.68
CA GLN A 8 9.77 -10.87 22.78
C GLN A 8 8.31 -10.66 22.37
N VAL A 9 8.09 -10.30 21.11
CA VAL A 9 6.77 -10.30 20.49
C VAL A 9 6.35 -11.76 20.28
N THR A 10 5.71 -12.35 21.27
CA THR A 10 5.26 -13.77 21.25
C THR A 10 3.76 -13.91 21.03
N ASP A 11 3.17 -13.11 20.13
CA ASP A 11 1.78 -13.32 19.75
C ASP A 11 1.60 -13.06 18.25
N THR A 12 2.09 -14.00 17.44
CA THR A 12 1.65 -14.08 16.04
C THR A 12 0.19 -14.56 16.09
N PRO A 13 -0.79 -13.73 15.68
CA PRO A 13 -2.18 -14.16 15.66
C PRO A 13 -2.30 -15.43 14.81
N PRO A 14 -3.22 -16.35 15.13
CA PRO A 14 -3.39 -17.57 14.36
C PRO A 14 -3.67 -17.19 12.90
N VAL A 15 -2.79 -17.61 12.00
CA VAL A 15 -3.04 -17.52 10.56
C VAL A 15 -4.24 -18.42 10.31
N HIS A 16 -5.42 -17.83 10.15
CA HIS A 16 -6.58 -18.59 9.74
C HIS A 16 -6.33 -19.08 8.32
N ASP A 17 -6.06 -20.38 8.17
CA ASP A 17 -5.99 -21.01 6.86
C ASP A 17 -7.28 -20.72 6.09
N LEU A 18 -7.13 -20.14 4.90
CA LEU A 18 -8.26 -19.90 4.03
C LEU A 18 -8.88 -21.25 3.62
N PRO A 19 -10.19 -21.49 3.80
CA PRO A 19 -10.78 -22.76 3.43
C PRO A 19 -10.71 -22.96 1.91
N ARG A 20 -10.44 -24.20 1.47
CA ARG A 20 -10.45 -24.56 0.04
C ARG A 20 -11.83 -25.10 -0.36
N SER A 21 -12.26 -24.81 -1.57
CA SER A 21 -13.46 -25.37 -2.19
C SER A 21 -13.24 -25.50 -3.70
N THR A 22 -14.05 -26.30 -4.39
CA THR A 22 -13.96 -26.34 -5.85
C THR A 22 -14.51 -25.05 -6.46
N PRO A 23 -14.04 -24.65 -7.67
CA PRO A 23 -14.64 -23.53 -8.39
C PRO A 23 -16.17 -23.67 -8.51
N ALA A 24 -16.65 -24.85 -8.89
CA ALA A 24 -18.07 -25.10 -9.14
C ALA A 24 -18.95 -24.93 -7.90
N GLU A 25 -18.50 -25.41 -6.73
CA GLU A 25 -19.22 -25.23 -5.45
C GLU A 25 -19.34 -23.76 -5.06
N GLN A 26 -18.35 -22.95 -5.42
CA GLN A 26 -18.40 -21.51 -5.23
C GLN A 26 -19.02 -20.78 -6.43
N GLY A 27 -19.62 -21.48 -7.40
CA GLY A 27 -20.29 -20.91 -8.57
C GLY A 27 -19.35 -20.29 -9.61
N VAL A 28 -18.09 -20.71 -9.63
CA VAL A 28 -17.06 -20.35 -10.62
C VAL A 28 -16.95 -21.49 -11.64
N ALA A 29 -17.01 -21.16 -12.93
CA ALA A 29 -16.83 -22.17 -13.97
C ALA A 29 -15.36 -22.61 -14.06
N SER A 30 -15.06 -23.89 -13.73
CA SER A 30 -13.70 -24.42 -13.79
C SER A 30 -13.04 -24.26 -15.16
N ALA A 31 -13.82 -24.34 -16.24
CA ALA A 31 -13.33 -24.12 -17.60
C ALA A 31 -12.77 -22.70 -17.81
N GLY A 32 -13.33 -21.69 -17.13
CA GLY A 32 -12.82 -20.32 -17.20
C GLY A 32 -11.48 -20.16 -16.48
N VAL A 33 -11.30 -20.83 -15.34
CA VAL A 33 -10.01 -20.89 -14.64
C VAL A 33 -8.96 -21.58 -15.52
N GLY A 34 -9.29 -22.73 -16.12
CA GLY A 34 -8.41 -23.44 -17.04
C GLY A 34 -8.02 -22.58 -18.25
N ALA A 35 -9.00 -21.95 -18.91
CA ALA A 35 -8.73 -21.09 -20.06
C ALA A 35 -7.84 -19.88 -19.72
N PHE A 36 -7.95 -19.33 -18.51
CA PHE A 36 -7.03 -18.28 -18.05
C PHE A 36 -5.61 -18.83 -17.88
N LEU A 37 -5.44 -19.98 -17.23
CA LEU A 37 -4.14 -20.64 -17.05
C LEU A 37 -3.48 -20.96 -18.40
N ASP A 38 -4.24 -21.54 -19.34
CA ASP A 38 -3.75 -21.81 -20.69
C ASP A 38 -3.30 -20.52 -21.41
N ALA A 39 -4.03 -19.42 -21.22
CA ALA A 39 -3.71 -18.14 -21.85
C ALA A 39 -2.45 -17.50 -21.28
N VAL A 40 -2.23 -17.56 -19.96
CA VAL A 40 -1.00 -17.02 -19.35
C VAL A 40 0.22 -17.89 -19.67
N GLU A 41 0.06 -19.21 -19.73
CA GLU A 41 1.16 -20.12 -20.13
C GLU A 41 1.54 -19.97 -21.60
N ALA A 42 0.58 -19.65 -22.47
CA ALA A 42 0.83 -19.38 -23.89
C ALA A 42 1.43 -17.99 -24.17
N ALA A 43 1.51 -17.11 -23.17
CA ALA A 43 2.03 -15.75 -23.32
C ALA A 43 3.51 -15.67 -22.89
N PRO A 44 4.47 -15.71 -23.82
CA PRO A 44 5.90 -15.83 -23.48
C PRO A 44 6.48 -14.61 -22.76
N ASP A 45 5.80 -13.45 -22.85
CA ASP A 45 6.25 -12.20 -22.23
C ASP A 45 5.71 -12.03 -20.79
N LEU A 46 4.96 -13.00 -20.26
CA LEU A 46 4.43 -12.97 -18.90
C LEU A 46 5.28 -13.83 -17.95
N GLU A 47 5.82 -13.20 -16.92
CA GLU A 47 6.55 -13.88 -15.83
C GLU A 47 5.65 -13.98 -14.58
N LEU A 48 4.64 -14.86 -14.62
CA LEU A 48 3.80 -15.09 -13.44
C LEU A 48 4.56 -15.91 -12.40
N HIS A 49 4.51 -15.47 -11.14
CA HIS A 49 5.09 -16.20 -10.02
C HIS A 49 4.04 -17.09 -9.34
N SER A 50 2.83 -16.56 -9.14
CA SER A 50 1.74 -17.27 -8.47
C SER A 50 0.37 -16.72 -8.84
N LEU A 51 -0.66 -17.53 -8.59
CA LEU A 51 -2.07 -17.17 -8.73
C LEU A 51 -2.82 -17.74 -7.53
N MET A 52 -3.70 -16.94 -6.94
CA MET A 52 -4.69 -17.42 -5.97
C MET A 52 -6.03 -16.71 -6.25
N VAL A 53 -7.09 -17.48 -6.42
CA VAL A 53 -8.44 -16.98 -6.67
C VAL A 53 -9.32 -17.35 -5.49
N LEU A 54 -9.93 -16.34 -4.86
CA LEU A 54 -10.85 -16.51 -3.75
C LEU A 54 -12.26 -16.13 -4.17
N ARG A 55 -13.25 -16.91 -3.72
CA ARG A 55 -14.67 -16.54 -3.81
C ARG A 55 -15.42 -16.96 -2.56
N HIS A 56 -16.26 -16.06 -2.03
CA HIS A 56 -17.00 -16.25 -0.77
C HIS A 56 -16.10 -16.71 0.39
N GLY A 57 -14.89 -16.15 0.47
CA GLY A 57 -13.90 -16.52 1.50
C GLY A 57 -13.20 -17.87 1.29
N HIS A 58 -13.44 -18.58 0.18
CA HIS A 58 -12.80 -19.85 -0.12
C HIS A 58 -11.79 -19.72 -1.26
N VAL A 59 -10.63 -20.35 -1.12
CA VAL A 59 -9.68 -20.53 -2.23
C VAL A 59 -10.28 -21.55 -3.20
N VAL A 60 -10.49 -21.14 -4.44
CA VAL A 60 -11.08 -21.98 -5.50
C VAL A 60 -10.08 -22.43 -6.54
N ALA A 61 -8.95 -21.73 -6.65
CA ALA A 61 -7.80 -22.11 -7.46
C ALA A 61 -6.55 -21.43 -6.89
N GLU A 62 -5.45 -22.16 -6.78
CA GLU A 62 -4.15 -21.62 -6.40
C GLU A 62 -3.02 -22.39 -7.10
N GLY A 63 -1.92 -21.72 -7.39
CA GLY A 63 -0.76 -22.31 -8.07
C GLY A 63 0.45 -21.40 -8.07
N TRP A 64 1.63 -22.00 -8.22
CA TRP A 64 2.92 -21.32 -8.24
C TRP A 64 3.74 -21.88 -9.40
N TRP A 65 4.31 -20.99 -10.21
CA TRP A 65 5.19 -21.37 -11.31
C TRP A 65 6.61 -21.53 -10.80
N ALA A 66 7.34 -22.54 -11.29
CA ALA A 66 8.73 -22.75 -10.89
C ALA A 66 9.60 -21.54 -11.27
N PRO A 67 10.56 -21.13 -10.42
CA PRO A 67 10.99 -21.79 -9.18
C PRO A 67 10.23 -21.36 -7.90
N TYR A 68 9.16 -20.59 -8.01
CA TYR A 68 8.44 -20.00 -6.87
C TYR A 68 7.59 -21.02 -6.11
N GLY A 69 7.36 -20.75 -4.84
CA GLY A 69 6.54 -21.57 -3.94
C GLY A 69 5.63 -20.73 -3.04
N PRO A 70 4.73 -21.39 -2.27
CA PRO A 70 3.75 -20.72 -1.41
C PRO A 70 4.35 -19.90 -0.26
N ASP A 71 5.53 -20.29 0.21
CA ASP A 71 6.19 -19.67 1.37
C ASP A 71 7.24 -18.63 0.96
N GLU A 72 7.36 -18.33 -0.33
CA GLU A 72 8.35 -17.39 -0.85
C GLU A 72 7.87 -15.93 -0.69
N ALA A 73 8.77 -15.07 -0.21
CA ALA A 73 8.50 -13.64 -0.09
C ALA A 73 8.63 -12.95 -1.46
N HIS A 74 7.70 -12.06 -1.77
CA HIS A 74 7.71 -11.28 -3.00
C HIS A 74 7.79 -9.78 -2.72
N LEU A 75 8.49 -9.04 -3.58
CA LEU A 75 8.37 -7.58 -3.63
C LEU A 75 7.02 -7.23 -4.25
N LEU A 76 6.11 -6.72 -3.43
CA LEU A 76 4.74 -6.37 -3.86
C LEU A 76 4.58 -4.88 -4.26
N TYR A 77 5.67 -4.10 -4.19
CA TYR A 77 5.73 -2.71 -4.61
C TYR A 77 4.56 -1.87 -4.06
N SER A 78 3.80 -1.20 -4.94
CA SER A 78 2.70 -0.32 -4.57
C SER A 78 1.55 -0.99 -3.81
N LEU A 79 1.51 -2.32 -3.73
CA LEU A 79 0.57 -3.02 -2.85
C LEU A 79 0.72 -2.58 -1.38
N SER A 80 1.91 -2.15 -0.96
CA SER A 80 2.14 -1.55 0.36
C SER A 80 1.22 -0.35 0.66
N LYS A 81 0.79 0.39 -0.36
CA LYS A 81 -0.13 1.53 -0.19
C LYS A 81 -1.49 1.10 0.38
N SER A 82 -1.98 -0.10 0.06
CA SER A 82 -3.23 -0.62 0.62
C SER A 82 -3.13 -0.83 2.13
N PHE A 83 -1.96 -1.27 2.63
CA PHE A 83 -1.71 -1.39 4.05
C PHE A 83 -1.62 -0.02 4.73
N THR A 84 -0.88 0.92 4.14
CA THR A 84 -0.81 2.31 4.63
C THR A 84 -2.18 2.98 4.68
N ALA A 85 -3.00 2.81 3.63
CA ALA A 85 -4.36 3.34 3.58
C ALA A 85 -5.27 2.70 4.63
N THR A 86 -5.12 1.38 4.88
CA THR A 86 -5.85 0.68 5.94
C THR A 86 -5.47 1.23 7.31
N ALA A 87 -4.17 1.42 7.58
CA ALA A 87 -3.69 2.02 8.83
C ALA A 87 -4.23 3.46 9.02
N ALA A 88 -4.23 4.27 7.97
CA ALA A 88 -4.81 5.61 8.00
C ALA A 88 -6.33 5.58 8.29
N GLY A 89 -7.06 4.64 7.70
CA GLY A 89 -8.49 4.44 7.98
C GLY A 89 -8.76 4.03 9.44
N LEU A 90 -7.94 3.15 10.01
CA LEU A 90 -8.02 2.78 11.43
C LEU A 90 -7.71 3.98 12.34
N ALA A 91 -6.61 4.70 12.09
CA ALA A 91 -6.26 5.90 12.84
C ALA A 91 -7.36 6.97 12.78
N ALA A 92 -8.05 7.09 11.63
CA ALA A 92 -9.18 7.98 11.50
C ALA A 92 -10.41 7.53 12.30
N ALA A 93 -10.71 6.22 12.31
CA ALA A 93 -11.78 5.66 13.14
C ALA A 93 -11.52 5.85 14.65
N GLU A 94 -10.25 5.88 15.04
CA GLU A 94 -9.81 6.14 16.42
C GLU A 94 -9.71 7.63 16.77
N GLY A 95 -9.94 8.53 15.81
CA GLY A 95 -9.84 9.99 16.01
C GLY A 95 -8.41 10.51 16.13
N LEU A 96 -7.41 9.73 15.74
CA LEU A 96 -5.99 10.11 15.71
C LEU A 96 -5.60 10.84 14.42
N LEU A 97 -6.38 10.64 13.36
CA LEU A 97 -6.21 11.25 12.05
C LEU A 97 -7.56 11.75 11.54
N SER A 98 -7.57 12.85 10.81
CA SER A 98 -8.70 13.33 10.03
C SER A 98 -8.23 13.57 8.61
N PHE A 99 -8.97 12.99 7.66
CA PHE A 99 -8.73 13.15 6.23
C PHE A 99 -8.98 14.58 5.74
N ASP A 100 -9.74 15.37 6.50
CA ASP A 100 -10.14 16.72 6.17
C ASP A 100 -9.29 17.79 6.89
N GLU A 101 -8.26 17.37 7.63
CA GLU A 101 -7.29 18.28 8.23
C GLU A 101 -6.08 18.49 7.31
N PRO A 102 -5.44 19.68 7.35
CA PRO A 102 -4.20 19.93 6.64
C PRO A 102 -3.08 18.98 7.08
N VAL A 103 -2.28 18.49 6.15
CA VAL A 103 -1.13 17.62 6.43
C VAL A 103 -0.17 18.28 7.42
N VAL A 104 0.10 19.57 7.23
CA VAL A 104 1.01 20.35 8.09
C VAL A 104 0.56 20.40 9.56
N SER A 105 -0.73 20.21 9.86
CA SER A 105 -1.24 20.23 11.24
C SER A 105 -0.71 19.06 12.09
N TYR A 106 -0.31 17.96 11.46
CA TYR A 106 0.27 16.79 12.12
C TYR A 106 1.78 16.93 12.37
N PHE A 107 2.42 17.96 11.81
CA PHE A 107 3.86 18.23 11.94
C PHE A 107 4.10 19.67 12.38
N PRO A 108 3.62 20.09 13.57
CA PRO A 108 3.74 21.47 14.04
C PRO A 108 5.20 21.96 14.12
N GLU A 109 6.15 21.07 14.40
CA GLU A 109 7.58 21.34 14.41
C GLU A 109 8.18 21.60 13.02
N LEU A 110 7.46 21.25 11.96
CA LEU A 110 7.84 21.48 10.56
C LEU A 110 6.96 22.54 9.87
N ALA A 111 6.07 23.21 10.59
CA ALA A 111 5.09 24.15 10.01
C ALA A 111 5.73 25.29 9.21
N ASP A 112 6.94 25.72 9.58
CA ASP A 112 7.69 26.76 8.87
C ASP A 112 8.18 26.32 7.48
N ALA A 113 8.21 25.02 7.19
CA ALA A 113 8.59 24.49 5.87
C ALA A 113 7.49 24.73 4.82
N ALA A 114 6.21 24.68 5.22
CA ALA A 114 5.07 24.96 4.36
C ALA A 114 4.88 26.47 4.16
N VAL A 115 5.71 27.05 3.30
CA VAL A 115 5.73 28.50 3.06
C VAL A 115 4.61 28.98 2.15
N ASP A 116 4.20 28.17 1.17
CA ASP A 116 3.17 28.49 0.20
C ASP A 116 1.77 28.01 0.62
N GLU A 117 0.74 28.58 0.00
CA GLU A 117 -0.66 28.29 0.32
C GLU A 117 -1.06 26.86 -0.07
N GLY A 118 -0.51 26.31 -1.15
CA GLY A 118 -0.80 24.94 -1.59
C GLY A 118 -0.33 23.94 -0.54
N SER A 119 0.92 24.04 -0.10
CA SER A 119 1.48 23.17 0.95
C SER A 119 0.73 23.33 2.28
N ARG A 120 0.29 24.54 2.63
CA ARG A 120 -0.47 24.81 3.86
C ARG A 120 -1.91 24.28 3.84
N SER A 121 -2.54 24.28 2.67
CA SER A 121 -3.94 23.87 2.50
C SER A 121 -4.11 22.42 2.08
N MET A 122 -3.00 21.72 1.76
CA MET A 122 -3.00 20.31 1.40
C MET A 122 -3.58 19.46 2.53
N LEU A 123 -4.68 18.77 2.26
CA LEU A 123 -5.35 17.91 3.22
C LEU A 123 -4.81 16.47 3.15
N VAL A 124 -4.95 15.74 4.25
CA VAL A 124 -4.53 14.32 4.30
C VAL A 124 -5.20 13.48 3.20
N ARG A 125 -6.48 13.73 2.90
CA ARG A 125 -7.19 13.06 1.79
C ARG A 125 -6.56 13.31 0.43
N HIS A 126 -5.96 14.48 0.21
CA HIS A 126 -5.30 14.80 -1.06
C HIS A 126 -4.08 13.90 -1.23
N VAL A 127 -3.24 13.75 -0.21
CA VAL A 127 -2.08 12.83 -0.24
C VAL A 127 -2.54 11.38 -0.43
N ALA A 128 -3.54 10.94 0.35
CA ALA A 128 -4.05 9.57 0.28
C ALA A 128 -4.65 9.20 -1.09
N ALA A 129 -5.21 10.19 -1.80
CA ALA A 129 -5.77 10.03 -3.14
C ALA A 129 -4.74 10.20 -4.26
N MET A 130 -3.45 10.36 -3.93
CA MET A 130 -2.40 10.76 -4.87
C MET A 130 -2.76 12.04 -5.64
N ALA A 131 -3.39 12.98 -4.93
CA ALA A 131 -3.91 14.23 -5.46
C ALA A 131 -3.26 15.45 -4.78
N SER A 132 -1.95 15.40 -4.52
CA SER A 132 -1.26 16.44 -3.73
C SER A 132 -1.07 17.78 -4.47
N GLY A 133 -1.42 17.85 -5.76
CA GLY A 133 -1.14 19.00 -6.62
C GLY A 133 0.24 18.97 -7.28
N HIS A 134 1.08 17.97 -6.94
CA HIS A 134 2.36 17.72 -7.61
C HIS A 134 2.16 16.91 -8.88
N VAL A 135 2.61 17.44 -10.02
CA VAL A 135 2.38 16.81 -11.33
C VAL A 135 3.33 15.64 -11.63
N GLU A 136 4.43 15.54 -10.89
CA GLU A 136 5.44 14.49 -11.02
C GLU A 136 5.69 13.82 -9.66
N ASP A 137 6.25 12.60 -9.69
CA ASP A 137 6.66 11.91 -8.48
C ASP A 137 7.69 12.77 -7.71
N THR A 138 7.39 13.05 -6.44
CA THR A 138 8.21 13.90 -5.60
C THR A 138 9.32 13.14 -4.87
N LEU A 139 9.30 11.80 -4.85
CA LEU A 139 10.16 11.00 -3.95
C LEU A 139 11.65 11.29 -4.15
N ASP A 140 12.14 11.22 -5.39
CA ASP A 140 13.56 11.46 -5.68
C ASP A 140 13.97 12.88 -5.33
N ARG A 141 13.11 13.87 -5.62
CA ARG A 141 13.33 15.29 -5.29
C ARG A 141 13.42 15.49 -3.79
N VAL A 142 12.45 14.95 -3.04
CA VAL A 142 12.34 15.08 -1.60
C VAL A 142 13.54 14.46 -0.89
N VAL A 143 13.89 13.21 -1.24
CA VAL A 143 15.03 12.50 -0.64
C VAL A 143 16.37 13.15 -0.99
N THR A 144 16.48 13.77 -2.16
CA THR A 144 17.68 14.54 -2.54
C THR A 144 17.81 15.85 -1.76
N LEU A 145 16.69 16.54 -1.51
CA LEU A 145 16.68 17.84 -0.83
C LEU A 145 16.99 17.73 0.66
N ASP A 146 16.35 16.79 1.36
CA ASP A 146 16.58 16.55 2.78
C ASP A 146 16.41 15.03 3.07
N PRO A 147 17.49 14.23 2.93
CA PRO A 147 17.41 12.78 3.12
C PRO A 147 17.11 12.37 4.57
N GLU A 148 17.44 13.24 5.53
CA GLU A 148 17.22 12.98 6.95
C GLU A 148 15.80 13.38 7.39
N GLU A 149 15.17 14.32 6.68
CA GLU A 149 13.77 14.71 6.90
C GLU A 149 12.98 14.90 5.59
N PRO A 150 12.54 13.79 4.97
CA PRO A 150 11.72 13.83 3.76
C PRO A 150 10.41 14.61 3.94
N VAL A 151 9.81 14.62 5.14
CA VAL A 151 8.54 15.33 5.38
C VAL A 151 8.72 16.84 5.27
N ARG A 152 9.81 17.40 5.85
CA ARG A 152 10.14 18.82 5.74
C ARG A 152 10.41 19.22 4.30
N ALA A 153 11.18 18.40 3.56
CA ALA A 153 11.42 18.64 2.15
C ALA A 153 10.12 18.62 1.34
N PHE A 154 9.24 17.63 1.56
CA PHE A 154 7.93 17.56 0.88
C PHE A 154 7.05 18.77 1.19
N LEU A 155 6.93 19.16 2.47
CA LEU A 155 6.16 20.35 2.87
C LEU A 155 6.72 21.66 2.30
N GLY A 156 8.02 21.70 1.99
CA GLY A 156 8.66 22.83 1.33
C GLY A 156 8.59 22.81 -0.20
N LEU A 157 8.09 21.74 -0.81
CA LEU A 157 7.83 21.68 -2.24
C LEU A 157 6.44 22.24 -2.51
N ALA A 158 6.40 23.43 -3.12
CA ALA A 158 5.14 24.01 -3.56
C ALA A 158 4.52 23.15 -4.68
N PRO A 159 3.25 22.73 -4.54
CA PRO A 159 2.57 21.98 -5.59
C PRO A 159 2.36 22.85 -6.83
N GLU A 160 2.48 22.26 -8.02
CA GLU A 160 2.29 22.98 -9.28
C GLU A 160 0.81 23.26 -9.60
N GLN A 161 -0.11 22.54 -8.94
CA GLN A 161 -1.56 22.72 -9.04
C GLN A 161 -2.22 22.76 -7.67
N GLU A 162 -3.51 23.10 -7.66
CA GLU A 162 -4.33 23.09 -6.43
C GLU A 162 -4.39 21.67 -5.82
N PRO A 163 -4.06 21.50 -4.53
CA PRO A 163 -4.22 20.22 -3.86
C PRO A 163 -5.64 19.67 -4.01
N GLY A 164 -5.74 18.41 -4.42
CA GLY A 164 -6.98 17.71 -4.74
C GLY A 164 -7.30 17.64 -6.24
N SER A 165 -6.51 18.30 -7.11
CA SER A 165 -6.74 18.25 -8.57
C SER A 165 -5.97 17.15 -9.30
N VAL A 166 -4.71 16.91 -8.91
CA VAL A 166 -3.77 15.95 -9.55
C VAL A 166 -2.84 15.32 -8.55
#